data_AF-A0A925P265-F1
#
_entry.id   AF-A0A925P265-F1
#
_cell.length_a   1.000
_cell.length_b   1.000
_cell.length_c   1.000
_cell.angle_alpha   90.00
_cell.angle_beta   90.00
_cell.angle_gamma   90.00
#
_symmetry.space_group_name_H-M   'P 1'
#
loop_
_entity.id
_entity.type
_entity.pdbx_description
1 polymer ?
#
loop_
_entity_poly.entity_id
_entity_poly.type
_entity_poly.pdbx_seq_one_letter_code
_entity_poly.pdbx_strand_id
1 'polypeptide(L)'
;MVWSQVYDPLGSTILSTLVCAIPVVVLLGGLGFFHIRAHYAAIAGLVASLVIALFVVGMPTQLAAGASFYGALFAITTICWIIFNLIFLYRMTLKAGLFTVLQDSIGGITNDRRLQLILIAFCFGAFFEGAAGGGTPVAVTAAILIGLGFGPLAASGLSLIANTAPVAFGGLGTPIIVLHSVTQPENPEYLLTLSAMVGRQLPFFSVIVPFWLVVTFCGWRRTVEVWPAVLVAGLSFAIPQFVISNYHGPWLVDMVGAMISMVTLAVFLAFWKPKSVMIDASGSGNTVARADATKVHHGHSRDLVIKAWTPWVILTVILFLWGLPVIKALLNVKGITYWEWPSPGLHNLVQRVEPAVAVPRVEPAVWKWGIISATGTG
;
A
#
# COMPACT_ATOMS: atom_id res chain seq x y z
N MET A 1 9.52 -34.94 15.24
CA MET A 1 10.18 -35.20 13.94
C MET A 1 10.04 -33.94 13.11
N VAL A 2 11.11 -33.49 12.45
CA VAL A 2 11.07 -32.32 11.55
C VAL A 2 10.48 -32.77 10.21
N TRP A 3 9.53 -32.04 9.67
CA TRP A 3 8.92 -32.30 8.37
C TRP A 3 9.63 -31.53 7.26
N SER A 4 10.02 -32.22 6.19
CA SER A 4 10.64 -31.62 5.01
C SER A 4 9.58 -31.11 4.04
N GLN A 5 9.75 -29.87 3.55
CA GLN A 5 8.89 -29.35 2.49
C GLN A 5 9.01 -30.18 1.20
N VAL A 6 7.86 -30.57 0.65
CA VAL A 6 7.77 -31.29 -0.62
C VAL A 6 7.38 -30.30 -1.72
N TYR A 7 8.34 -29.91 -2.56
CA TYR A 7 8.13 -28.92 -3.62
C TYR A 7 7.52 -29.50 -4.90
N ASP A 8 7.70 -30.79 -5.15
CA ASP A 8 7.11 -31.50 -6.30
C ASP A 8 6.26 -32.71 -5.87
N PRO A 9 5.12 -32.49 -5.19
CA PRO A 9 4.27 -33.57 -4.70
C PRO A 9 3.66 -34.46 -5.79
N LEU A 10 3.59 -33.97 -7.04
CA LEU A 10 2.95 -34.67 -8.16
C LEU A 10 3.94 -35.23 -9.19
N GLY A 11 5.25 -35.12 -8.93
CA GLY A 11 6.31 -35.59 -9.84
C GLY A 11 6.38 -34.82 -11.17
N SER A 12 5.78 -33.62 -11.21
CA SER A 12 5.82 -32.69 -12.33
C SER A 12 5.78 -31.28 -11.79
N THR A 13 6.87 -30.53 -11.96
CA THR A 13 7.00 -29.15 -11.49
C THR A 13 5.82 -28.27 -11.94
N ILE A 14 5.35 -28.45 -13.18
CA ILE A 14 4.23 -27.67 -13.73
C ILE A 14 2.92 -28.02 -13.01
N LEU A 15 2.62 -29.31 -12.89
CA LEU A 15 1.37 -29.76 -12.25
C LEU A 15 1.35 -29.41 -10.76
N SER A 16 2.46 -29.64 -10.06
CA SER A 16 2.66 -29.23 -8.67
C SER A 16 2.47 -27.73 -8.49
N THR A 17 3.02 -26.90 -9.38
CA THR A 17 2.82 -25.44 -9.36
C THR A 17 1.36 -25.05 -9.58
N LEU A 18 0.69 -25.65 -10.56
CA LEU A 18 -0.71 -25.36 -10.88
C LEU A 18 -1.64 -25.72 -9.71
N VAL A 19 -1.42 -26.88 -9.08
CA VAL A 19 -2.20 -27.31 -7.91
C VAL A 19 -1.91 -26.40 -6.72
N CYS A 20 -0.65 -26.10 -6.43
CA CYS A 20 -0.28 -25.16 -5.35
C CYS A 20 -0.76 -23.72 -5.60
N ALA A 21 -1.11 -23.34 -6.84
CA ALA A 21 -1.69 -22.04 -7.17
C ALA A 21 -3.21 -21.95 -6.93
N ILE A 22 -3.90 -23.08 -6.76
CA ILE A 22 -5.37 -23.12 -6.56
C ILE A 22 -5.84 -22.18 -5.44
N PRO A 23 -5.21 -22.07 -4.26
CA PRO A 23 -5.70 -21.17 -3.21
C PRO A 23 -5.74 -19.71 -3.65
N VAL A 24 -4.75 -19.28 -4.46
CA VAL A 24 -4.70 -17.94 -5.05
C VAL A 24 -5.80 -17.76 -6.08
N VAL A 25 -6.02 -18.77 -6.94
CA VAL A 25 -7.10 -18.76 -7.94
C VAL A 25 -8.48 -18.72 -7.27
N VAL A 26 -8.68 -19.48 -6.19
CA VAL A 26 -9.94 -19.47 -5.40
C VAL A 26 -10.17 -18.09 -4.79
N LEU A 27 -9.14 -17.50 -4.18
CA LEU A 27 -9.24 -16.18 -3.56
C LEU A 27 -9.53 -15.09 -4.61
N LEU A 28 -8.70 -14.99 -5.64
CA LEU A 28 -8.80 -13.95 -6.67
C LEU A 28 -9.99 -14.15 -7.59
N GLY A 29 -10.30 -15.39 -7.98
CA GLY A 29 -11.48 -15.73 -8.76
C GLY A 29 -12.78 -15.49 -7.98
N GLY A 30 -12.78 -15.82 -6.69
CA GLY A 30 -13.89 -15.53 -5.78
C GLY A 30 -14.23 -14.03 -5.73
N LEU A 31 -13.20 -13.19 -5.64
CA LEU A 31 -13.35 -11.73 -5.63
C LEU A 31 -13.70 -11.16 -7.01
N GLY A 32 -12.93 -11.50 -8.03
CA GLY A 32 -12.97 -10.84 -9.34
C GLY A 32 -14.04 -11.36 -10.29
N PHE A 33 -14.36 -12.67 -10.24
CA PHE A 33 -15.32 -13.28 -11.17
C PHE A 33 -16.66 -13.56 -10.48
N PHE A 34 -16.61 -14.18 -9.30
CA PHE A 34 -17.83 -14.55 -8.57
C PHE A 34 -18.37 -13.43 -7.68
N HIS A 35 -17.64 -12.31 -7.53
CA HIS A 35 -18.03 -11.16 -6.73
C HIS A 35 -18.43 -11.52 -5.28
N ILE A 36 -17.79 -12.54 -4.72
CA ILE A 36 -18.01 -13.02 -3.36
C ILE A 36 -17.46 -11.98 -2.38
N ARG A 37 -18.12 -11.83 -1.21
CA ARG A 37 -17.63 -10.95 -0.15
C ARG A 37 -16.21 -11.36 0.28
N ALA A 38 -15.33 -10.38 0.46
CA ALA A 38 -13.90 -10.61 0.67
C ALA A 38 -13.56 -11.58 1.82
N HIS A 39 -14.29 -11.53 2.94
CA HIS A 39 -14.07 -12.46 4.06
C HIS A 39 -14.38 -13.91 3.69
N TYR A 40 -15.43 -14.18 2.90
CA TYR A 40 -15.73 -15.53 2.44
C TYR A 40 -14.72 -16.04 1.42
N ALA A 41 -14.27 -15.16 0.51
CA ALA A 41 -13.20 -15.51 -0.44
C ALA A 41 -11.89 -15.85 0.29
N ALA A 42 -11.54 -15.08 1.33
CA ALA A 42 -10.37 -15.34 2.19
C ALA A 42 -10.48 -16.69 2.92
N ILE A 43 -11.65 -17.00 3.51
CA ILE A 43 -11.90 -18.29 4.16
C ILE A 43 -11.79 -19.44 3.15
N ALA A 44 -12.38 -19.29 1.96
CA ALA A 44 -12.31 -20.30 0.92
C ALA A 44 -10.87 -20.54 0.45
N GLY A 45 -10.07 -19.47 0.29
CA GLY A 45 -8.64 -19.56 -0.01
C GLY A 45 -7.84 -20.28 1.09
N LEU A 46 -8.12 -19.98 2.37
CA LEU A 46 -7.49 -20.66 3.51
C LEU A 46 -7.85 -22.16 3.53
N VAL A 47 -9.13 -22.50 3.34
CA VAL A 47 -9.58 -23.89 3.27
C VAL A 47 -8.91 -24.62 2.11
N ALA A 48 -8.87 -24.01 0.92
CA ALA A 48 -8.18 -24.58 -0.24
C ALA A 48 -6.68 -24.81 0.05
N SER A 49 -6.00 -23.85 0.69
CA SER A 49 -4.61 -23.97 1.10
C SER A 49 -4.39 -25.12 2.08
N LEU A 50 -5.26 -25.26 3.08
CA LEU A 50 -5.21 -26.38 4.03
C LEU A 50 -5.45 -27.73 3.36
N VAL A 51 -6.43 -27.83 2.46
CA VAL A 51 -6.71 -29.06 1.71
C VAL A 51 -5.47 -29.48 0.91
N ILE A 52 -4.84 -28.55 0.20
CA ILE A 52 -3.65 -28.86 -0.61
C ILE A 52 -2.46 -29.21 0.29
N ALA A 53 -2.24 -28.46 1.37
CA ALA A 53 -1.15 -28.73 2.31
C ALA A 53 -1.26 -30.13 2.93
N LEU A 54 -2.46 -30.55 3.32
CA LEU A 54 -2.69 -31.85 3.97
C LEU A 54 -2.68 -33.01 2.98
N PHE A 55 -3.40 -32.90 1.86
CA PHE A 55 -3.68 -34.04 1.00
C PHE A 55 -2.75 -34.15 -0.22
N VAL A 56 -2.18 -33.05 -0.68
CA VAL A 56 -1.27 -33.05 -1.84
C VAL A 56 0.18 -32.98 -1.39
N VAL A 57 0.51 -32.01 -0.54
CA VAL A 57 1.88 -31.79 -0.06
C VAL A 57 2.26 -32.76 1.07
N GLY A 58 1.27 -33.36 1.73
CA GLY A 58 1.51 -34.34 2.81
C GLY A 58 2.03 -33.72 4.10
N MET A 59 1.68 -32.47 4.38
CA MET A 59 2.05 -31.79 5.61
C MET A 59 1.26 -32.35 6.81
N PRO A 60 1.91 -32.66 7.94
CA PRO A 60 1.23 -33.08 9.16
C PRO A 60 0.19 -32.06 9.64
N THR A 61 -0.96 -32.54 10.12
CA THR A 61 -2.10 -31.70 10.50
C THR A 61 -1.75 -30.68 11.58
N GLN A 62 -0.93 -31.05 12.57
CA GLN A 62 -0.50 -30.11 13.61
C GLN A 62 0.33 -28.96 13.04
N LEU A 63 1.23 -29.25 12.08
CA LEU A 63 2.08 -28.23 11.46
C LEU A 63 1.25 -27.31 10.57
N ALA A 64 0.32 -27.84 9.78
CA ALA A 64 -0.56 -27.04 8.92
C ALA A 64 -1.47 -26.10 9.74
N ALA A 65 -2.05 -26.59 10.82
CA ALA A 65 -2.83 -25.78 11.75
C ALA A 65 -1.96 -24.72 12.45
N GLY A 66 -0.76 -25.12 12.91
CA GLY A 66 0.20 -24.21 13.51
C GLY A 66 0.64 -23.08 12.56
N ALA A 67 0.90 -23.40 11.29
CA ALA A 67 1.27 -22.43 10.26
C ALA A 67 0.12 -21.44 9.98
N SER A 68 -1.12 -21.95 9.92
CA SER A 68 -2.32 -21.12 9.74
C SER A 68 -2.52 -20.16 10.92
N PHE A 69 -2.36 -20.65 12.15
CA PHE A 69 -2.46 -19.82 13.36
C PHE A 69 -1.33 -18.79 13.43
N TYR A 70 -0.11 -19.17 13.07
CA TYR A 70 1.03 -18.27 13.00
C TYR A 70 0.79 -17.14 11.98
N GLY A 71 0.27 -17.46 10.79
CA GLY A 71 -0.13 -16.47 9.79
C GLY A 71 -1.24 -15.53 10.29
N ALA A 72 -2.22 -16.05 11.03
CA ALA A 72 -3.27 -15.23 11.63
C ALA A 72 -2.72 -14.26 12.68
N LEU A 73 -1.83 -14.72 13.56
CA LEU A 73 -1.15 -13.85 14.54
C LEU A 73 -0.34 -12.76 13.84
N PHE A 74 0.43 -13.11 12.80
CA PHE A 74 1.16 -12.14 11.99
C PHE A 74 0.24 -11.08 11.38
N ALA A 75 -0.89 -11.48 10.81
CA ALA A 75 -1.85 -10.55 10.22
C ALA A 75 -2.45 -9.60 11.27
N ILE A 76 -2.80 -10.12 12.46
CA ILE A 76 -3.34 -9.30 13.55
C ILE A 76 -2.32 -8.26 14.02
N THR A 77 -1.07 -8.67 14.24
CA THR A 77 -0.03 -7.78 14.74
C THR A 77 0.47 -6.79 13.70
N THR A 78 0.70 -7.24 12.48
CA THR A 78 1.37 -6.41 11.48
C THR A 78 0.38 -5.58 10.69
N ILE A 79 -0.75 -6.16 10.29
CA ILE A 79 -1.70 -5.54 9.37
C ILE A 79 -2.85 -4.89 10.13
N CYS A 80 -3.56 -5.65 10.98
CA CYS A 80 -4.73 -5.14 11.68
C CYS A 80 -4.36 -4.02 12.67
N TRP A 81 -3.19 -4.09 13.32
CA TRP A 81 -2.73 -3.04 14.23
C TRP A 81 -2.54 -1.69 13.52
N ILE A 82 -1.90 -1.67 12.35
CA ILE A 82 -1.71 -0.44 11.56
C ILE A 82 -3.07 0.14 11.16
N ILE A 83 -3.94 -0.71 10.60
CA ILE A 83 -5.26 -0.28 10.11
C ILE A 83 -6.13 0.25 11.25
N PHE A 84 -6.14 -0.42 12.41
CA PHE A 84 -6.93 0.01 13.56
C PHE A 84 -6.53 1.41 14.04
N ASN A 85 -5.23 1.64 14.29
CA ASN A 85 -4.73 2.91 14.78
C ASN A 85 -4.94 4.04 13.77
N LEU A 86 -4.78 3.75 12.48
CA LEU A 86 -4.98 4.72 11.42
C LEU A 86 -6.45 5.10 11.23
N ILE A 87 -7.37 4.13 11.26
CA ILE A 87 -8.82 4.40 11.22
C ILE A 87 -9.23 5.20 12.45
N PHE A 88 -8.62 4.94 13.60
CA PHE A 88 -8.84 5.74 14.81
C PHE A 88 -8.41 7.20 14.60
N LEU A 89 -7.21 7.45 14.07
CA LEU A 89 -6.75 8.80 13.71
C LEU A 89 -7.69 9.48 12.70
N TYR A 90 -8.06 8.76 11.65
CA TYR A 90 -9.01 9.23 10.65
C TYR A 90 -10.36 9.62 11.27
N ARG A 91 -10.93 8.77 12.14
CA ARG A 91 -12.20 9.07 12.83
C ARG A 91 -12.07 10.26 13.79
N MET A 92 -10.92 10.43 14.45
CA MET A 92 -10.67 11.61 15.29
C MET A 92 -10.65 12.89 14.46
N THR A 93 -9.92 12.91 13.35
CA THR A 93 -9.83 14.10 12.47
C THR A 93 -11.17 14.41 11.79
N LEU A 94 -11.96 13.40 11.44
CA LEU A 94 -13.34 13.55 10.98
C LEU A 94 -14.22 14.19 12.05
N LYS A 95 -14.23 13.64 13.27
CA LYS A 95 -15.07 14.14 14.37
C LYS A 95 -14.68 15.55 14.81
N ALA A 96 -13.40 15.90 14.71
CA ALA A 96 -12.88 17.24 14.98
C ALA A 96 -13.23 18.26 13.88
N GLY A 97 -13.81 17.84 12.75
CA GLY A 97 -14.06 18.72 11.60
C GLY A 97 -12.79 19.18 10.88
N LEU A 98 -11.62 18.64 11.24
CA LEU A 98 -10.34 18.99 10.62
C LEU A 98 -10.17 18.33 9.25
N PHE A 99 -10.83 17.19 9.04
CA PHE A 99 -10.75 16.47 7.77
C PHE A 99 -11.37 17.26 6.62
N THR A 100 -12.50 17.95 6.83
CA THR A 100 -13.11 18.80 5.80
C THR A 100 -12.21 19.98 5.44
N VAL A 101 -11.52 20.57 6.43
CA VAL A 101 -10.51 21.62 6.19
C VAL A 101 -9.33 21.08 5.39
N LEU A 102 -8.88 19.84 5.65
CA LEU A 102 -7.84 19.19 4.85
C LEU A 102 -8.31 18.97 3.40
N GLN A 103 -9.52 18.46 3.21
CA GLN A 103 -10.15 18.27 1.90
C GLN A 103 -10.19 19.58 1.11
N ASP A 104 -10.69 20.64 1.73
CA ASP A 104 -10.77 21.98 1.14
C ASP A 104 -9.39 22.58 0.88
N SER A 105 -8.40 22.31 1.75
CA SER A 105 -7.03 22.77 1.56
C SER A 105 -6.37 22.11 0.35
N ILE A 106 -6.56 20.80 0.15
CA ILE A 106 -6.01 20.09 -1.02
C ILE A 106 -6.78 20.49 -2.29
N GLY A 107 -8.11 20.59 -2.20
CA GLY A 107 -8.96 21.08 -3.29
C GLY A 107 -8.64 22.53 -3.70
N GLY A 108 -8.23 23.37 -2.75
CA GLY A 108 -7.87 24.76 -2.98
C GLY A 108 -6.54 24.98 -3.70
N ILE A 109 -5.70 23.95 -3.87
CA ILE A 109 -4.43 24.06 -4.62
C ILE A 109 -4.72 24.39 -6.09
N THR A 110 -5.77 23.79 -6.66
CA THR A 110 -6.17 23.98 -8.05
C THR A 110 -7.68 23.82 -8.20
N ASN A 111 -8.30 24.70 -8.99
CA ASN A 111 -9.71 24.57 -9.35
C ASN A 111 -9.97 23.48 -10.39
N ASP A 112 -8.93 22.92 -11.00
CA ASP A 112 -9.08 21.92 -12.06
C ASP A 112 -9.27 20.52 -11.47
N ARG A 113 -10.43 19.90 -11.74
CA ARG A 113 -10.79 18.58 -11.25
C ARG A 113 -9.84 17.47 -11.69
N ARG A 114 -9.21 17.59 -12.87
CA ARG A 114 -8.21 16.61 -13.33
C ARG A 114 -6.96 16.66 -12.45
N LEU A 115 -6.54 17.86 -12.07
CA LEU A 115 -5.35 18.06 -11.24
C LEU A 115 -5.62 17.77 -9.77
N GLN A 116 -6.82 18.08 -9.26
CA GLN A 116 -7.28 17.64 -7.94
C GLN A 116 -7.27 16.11 -7.85
N LEU A 117 -7.74 15.43 -8.90
CA LEU A 117 -7.73 13.97 -8.97
C LEU A 117 -6.32 13.40 -8.80
N ILE A 118 -5.31 13.97 -9.46
CA ILE A 118 -3.91 13.54 -9.32
C ILE A 118 -3.39 13.81 -7.91
N LEU A 119 -3.58 15.03 -7.39
CA LEU A 119 -3.13 15.41 -6.05
C LEU A 119 -3.70 14.49 -4.98
N ILE A 120 -4.97 14.10 -5.11
CA ILE A 120 -5.70 13.35 -4.09
C ILE A 120 -5.54 11.84 -4.30
N ALA A 121 -5.97 11.31 -5.44
CA ALA A 121 -6.00 9.86 -5.65
C ALA A 121 -4.60 9.28 -5.85
N PHE A 122 -3.71 10.00 -6.55
CA PHE A 122 -2.37 9.51 -6.83
C PHE A 122 -1.36 9.94 -5.77
N CYS A 123 -1.09 11.25 -5.61
CA CYS A 123 -0.04 11.70 -4.70
C CYS A 123 -0.41 11.43 -3.22
N PHE A 124 -1.52 11.99 -2.73
CA PHE A 124 -1.94 11.78 -1.35
C PHE A 124 -2.31 10.31 -1.06
N GLY A 125 -2.97 9.65 -2.03
CA GLY A 125 -3.26 8.21 -1.96
C GLY A 125 -2.01 7.34 -1.81
N ALA A 126 -0.99 7.54 -2.66
CA ALA A 126 0.27 6.79 -2.57
C ALA A 126 1.02 7.05 -1.25
N PHE A 127 0.98 8.29 -0.75
CA PHE A 127 1.54 8.62 0.57
C PHE A 127 0.86 7.79 1.67
N PHE A 128 -0.48 7.75 1.63
CA PHE A 128 -1.25 7.00 2.60
C PHE A 128 -1.08 5.48 2.41
N GLU A 129 -0.88 4.97 1.20
CA GLU A 129 -0.57 3.55 0.94
C GLU A 129 0.79 3.17 1.53
N GLY A 130 1.81 4.00 1.33
CA GLY A 130 3.12 3.81 1.95
C GLY A 130 3.05 3.76 3.48
N ALA A 131 2.19 4.59 4.09
CA ALA A 131 2.00 4.65 5.54
C ALA A 131 1.14 3.50 6.11
N ALA A 132 0.02 3.20 5.46
CA ALA A 132 -1.04 2.33 5.97
C ALA A 132 -1.02 0.93 5.37
N GLY A 133 -0.85 0.87 4.05
CA GLY A 133 -1.14 -0.29 3.22
C GLY A 133 -2.63 -0.68 3.18
N GLY A 134 -2.89 -1.81 2.52
CA GLY A 134 -4.09 -2.62 2.75
C GLY A 134 -5.40 -2.01 2.27
N GLY A 135 -5.37 -1.10 1.28
CA GLY A 135 -6.58 -0.54 0.65
C GLY A 135 -7.28 0.57 1.44
N THR A 136 -6.80 0.92 2.64
CA THR A 136 -7.23 2.11 3.38
C THR A 136 -7.14 3.42 2.57
N PRO A 137 -6.09 3.64 1.75
CA PRO A 137 -5.97 4.85 0.93
C PRO A 137 -7.10 5.01 -0.05
N VAL A 138 -7.49 3.93 -0.73
CA VAL A 138 -8.58 3.95 -1.70
C VAL A 138 -9.88 4.45 -1.06
N ALA A 139 -10.18 4.01 0.16
CA ALA A 139 -11.37 4.45 0.89
C ALA A 139 -11.30 5.94 1.26
N VAL A 140 -10.14 6.40 1.74
CA VAL A 140 -9.94 7.80 2.13
C VAL A 140 -9.97 8.72 0.91
N THR A 141 -9.22 8.43 -0.15
CA THR A 141 -9.19 9.26 -1.35
C THR A 141 -10.54 9.28 -2.06
N ALA A 142 -11.26 8.16 -2.11
CA ALA A 142 -12.61 8.12 -2.66
C ALA A 142 -13.56 9.03 -1.86
N ALA A 143 -13.51 8.98 -0.53
CA ALA A 143 -14.31 9.87 0.32
C ALA A 143 -13.99 11.36 0.09
N ILE A 144 -12.71 11.70 -0.09
CA ILE A 144 -12.28 13.07 -0.43
C ILE A 144 -12.84 13.51 -1.79
N LEU A 145 -12.69 12.68 -2.82
CA LEU A 145 -13.22 12.98 -4.15
C LEU A 145 -14.74 13.11 -4.15
N ILE A 146 -15.46 12.27 -3.40
CA ILE A 146 -16.92 12.39 -3.23
C ILE A 146 -17.28 13.73 -2.59
N GLY A 147 -16.57 14.13 -1.53
CA GLY A 147 -16.77 15.44 -0.88
C GLY A 147 -16.52 16.62 -1.82
N LEU A 148 -15.62 16.45 -2.80
CA LEU A 148 -15.35 17.44 -3.84
C LEU A 148 -16.37 17.44 -5.00
N GLY A 149 -17.33 16.51 -5.01
CA GLY A 149 -18.42 16.44 -5.98
C GLY A 149 -18.26 15.36 -7.06
N PHE A 150 -17.24 14.49 -6.99
CA PHE A 150 -17.14 13.35 -7.89
C PHE A 150 -18.21 12.31 -7.55
N GLY A 151 -18.76 11.64 -8.56
CA GLY A 151 -19.73 10.56 -8.35
C GLY A 151 -19.13 9.41 -7.54
N PRO A 152 -19.85 8.78 -6.59
CA PRO A 152 -19.29 7.74 -5.71
C PRO A 152 -18.63 6.57 -6.43
N LEU A 153 -19.25 6.08 -7.52
CA LEU A 153 -18.68 4.99 -8.32
C LEU A 153 -17.41 5.42 -9.05
N ALA A 154 -17.40 6.62 -9.64
CA ALA A 154 -16.24 7.17 -10.33
C ALA A 154 -15.08 7.44 -9.36
N ALA A 155 -15.36 8.09 -8.22
CA ALA A 155 -14.36 8.36 -7.18
C ALA A 155 -13.70 7.08 -6.66
N SER A 156 -14.49 6.02 -6.44
CA SER A 156 -13.99 4.71 -6.01
C SER A 156 -13.13 4.05 -7.09
N GLY A 157 -13.61 4.01 -8.33
CA GLY A 157 -12.87 3.42 -9.46
C GLY A 157 -11.56 4.15 -9.78
N LEU A 158 -11.58 5.49 -9.79
CA LEU A 158 -10.40 6.31 -10.02
C LEU A 158 -9.37 6.16 -8.88
N SER A 159 -9.83 6.07 -7.63
CA SER A 159 -8.96 5.80 -6.48
C SER A 159 -8.31 4.42 -6.57
N LEU A 160 -9.04 3.39 -7.02
CA LEU A 160 -8.49 2.06 -7.25
C LEU A 160 -7.41 2.06 -8.34
N ILE A 161 -7.66 2.74 -9.46
CA ILE A 161 -6.68 2.88 -10.55
C ILE A 161 -5.40 3.54 -10.04
N ALA A 162 -5.54 4.65 -9.32
CA ALA A 162 -4.40 5.40 -8.81
C ALA A 162 -3.54 4.58 -7.84
N ASN A 163 -4.14 3.69 -7.06
CA ASN A 163 -3.43 2.86 -6.09
C ASN A 163 -2.65 1.69 -6.71
N THR A 164 -2.64 1.51 -8.04
CA THR A 164 -1.99 0.35 -8.68
C THR A 164 -0.47 0.33 -8.50
N ALA A 165 0.21 1.48 -8.61
CA ALA A 165 1.66 1.57 -8.51
C ALA A 165 2.25 1.49 -7.07
N PRO A 166 1.68 2.17 -6.05
CA PRO A 166 2.27 2.21 -4.70
C PRO A 166 1.96 0.97 -3.82
N VAL A 167 1.23 -0.02 -4.30
CA VAL A 167 0.87 -1.16 -3.43
C VAL A 167 2.09 -2.03 -3.10
N ALA A 168 3.12 -2.05 -3.95
CA ALA A 168 4.27 -2.90 -3.73
C ALA A 168 5.10 -2.53 -2.50
N PHE A 169 5.19 -1.24 -2.15
CA PHE A 169 5.87 -0.78 -0.93
C PHE A 169 4.89 -0.25 0.13
N GLY A 170 3.60 -0.61 0.02
CA GLY A 170 2.57 -0.25 0.98
C GLY A 170 2.85 -0.77 2.39
N GLY A 171 2.34 -0.06 3.39
CA GLY A 171 2.49 -0.41 4.81
C GLY A 171 3.96 -0.55 5.22
N LEU A 172 4.77 0.45 4.89
CA LEU A 172 6.22 0.48 5.10
C LEU A 172 6.96 -0.72 4.50
N GLY A 173 6.66 -1.07 3.25
CA GLY A 173 7.35 -2.14 2.53
C GLY A 173 6.95 -3.56 2.95
N THR A 174 5.85 -3.72 3.69
CA THR A 174 5.39 -5.03 4.20
C THR A 174 5.31 -6.10 3.10
N PRO A 175 4.78 -5.84 1.89
CA PRO A 175 4.76 -6.86 0.84
C PRO A 175 6.14 -7.40 0.46
N ILE A 176 7.15 -6.52 0.34
CA ILE A 176 8.53 -6.92 0.03
C ILE A 176 9.18 -7.65 1.22
N ILE A 177 8.91 -7.22 2.46
CA ILE A 177 9.41 -7.87 3.67
C ILE A 177 8.81 -9.28 3.81
N VAL A 178 7.52 -9.43 3.56
CA VAL A 178 6.85 -10.74 3.60
C VAL A 178 7.37 -11.62 2.47
N LEU A 179 7.51 -11.09 1.26
CA LEU A 179 8.07 -11.84 0.13
C LEU A 179 9.48 -12.35 0.43
N HIS A 180 10.34 -11.52 1.04
CA HIS A 180 11.66 -11.92 1.51
C HIS A 180 11.57 -13.07 2.53
N SER A 181 10.68 -12.95 3.53
CA SER A 181 10.55 -13.96 4.59
C SER A 181 10.17 -15.36 4.08
N VAL A 182 9.41 -15.45 2.97
CA VAL A 182 9.00 -16.73 2.39
C VAL A 182 9.97 -17.25 1.33
N THR A 183 10.81 -16.38 0.74
CA THR A 183 11.73 -16.76 -0.35
C THR A 183 13.16 -17.05 0.13
N GLN A 184 13.78 -16.10 0.84
CA GLN A 184 15.20 -16.18 1.27
C GLN A 184 15.40 -15.49 2.65
N PRO A 185 14.70 -15.92 3.71
CA PRO A 185 14.75 -15.28 5.02
C PRO A 185 16.17 -15.19 5.62
N GLU A 186 17.06 -16.10 5.25
CA GLU A 186 18.44 -16.21 5.72
C GLU A 186 19.40 -15.22 5.08
N ASN A 187 19.01 -14.57 3.97
CA ASN A 187 19.85 -13.62 3.25
C ASN A 187 19.28 -12.20 3.39
N PRO A 188 19.74 -11.40 4.37
CA PRO A 188 19.27 -10.02 4.55
C PRO A 188 19.52 -9.13 3.32
N GLU A 189 20.58 -9.38 2.55
CA GLU A 189 20.89 -8.61 1.34
C GLU A 189 19.88 -8.90 0.21
N TYR A 190 19.25 -10.08 0.23
CA TYR A 190 18.21 -10.42 -0.73
C TYR A 190 16.97 -9.52 -0.59
N LEU A 191 16.67 -9.03 0.63
CA LEU A 191 15.60 -8.05 0.83
C LEU A 191 15.83 -6.77 0.02
N LEU A 192 17.07 -6.26 0.04
CA LEU A 192 17.46 -5.08 -0.74
C LEU A 192 17.44 -5.37 -2.24
N THR A 193 17.82 -6.58 -2.64
CA THR A 193 17.75 -7.02 -4.04
C THR A 193 16.31 -7.06 -4.54
N LEU A 194 15.38 -7.65 -3.78
CA LEU A 194 13.95 -7.66 -4.11
C LEU A 194 13.39 -6.24 -4.22
N SER A 195 13.70 -5.38 -3.25
CA SER A 195 13.31 -3.98 -3.26
C SER A 195 13.82 -3.25 -4.51
N ALA A 196 15.09 -3.44 -4.86
CA ALA A 196 15.70 -2.81 -6.02
C ALA A 196 15.09 -3.33 -7.34
N MET A 197 14.84 -4.64 -7.46
CA MET A 197 14.23 -5.24 -8.64
C MET A 197 12.83 -4.69 -8.90
N VAL A 198 11.99 -4.69 -7.88
CA VAL A 198 10.62 -4.14 -7.97
C VAL A 198 10.66 -2.64 -8.29
N GLY A 199 11.52 -1.90 -7.60
CA GLY A 199 11.67 -0.46 -7.85
C GLY A 199 12.42 -0.07 -9.12
N ARG A 200 12.93 -1.02 -9.90
CA ARG A 200 13.38 -0.80 -11.29
C ARG A 200 12.25 -0.99 -12.31
N GLN A 201 11.25 -1.79 -11.98
CA GLN A 201 10.11 -2.08 -12.84
C GLN A 201 8.95 -1.11 -12.62
N LEU A 202 8.66 -0.77 -11.37
CA LEU A 202 7.54 0.11 -11.03
C LEU A 202 7.63 1.55 -11.55
N PRO A 203 8.81 2.20 -11.65
CA PRO A 203 8.89 3.58 -12.14
C PRO A 203 8.20 3.81 -13.50
N PHE A 204 8.22 2.81 -14.39
CA PHE A 204 7.50 2.88 -15.66
C PHE A 204 5.98 2.98 -15.44
N PHE A 205 5.42 2.13 -14.57
CA PHE A 205 4.01 2.18 -14.21
C PHE A 205 3.66 3.45 -13.43
N SER A 206 4.53 3.90 -12.53
CA SER A 206 4.40 5.14 -11.76
C SER A 206 4.27 6.40 -12.63
N VAL A 207 4.90 6.42 -13.80
CA VAL A 207 4.72 7.50 -14.78
C VAL A 207 3.43 7.30 -15.58
N ILE A 208 3.09 6.06 -15.95
CA ILE A 208 1.90 5.75 -16.77
C ILE A 208 0.58 5.95 -16.00
N VAL A 209 0.53 5.57 -14.72
CA VAL A 209 -0.70 5.55 -13.91
C VAL A 209 -1.37 6.92 -13.82
N PRO A 210 -0.66 8.04 -13.55
CA PRO A 210 -1.27 9.37 -13.58
C PRO A 210 -1.91 9.74 -14.93
N PHE A 211 -1.28 9.34 -16.05
CA PHE A 211 -1.87 9.53 -17.38
C PHE A 211 -3.13 8.69 -17.53
N TRP A 212 -3.05 7.40 -17.20
CA TRP A 212 -4.19 6.50 -17.32
C TRP A 212 -5.36 6.92 -16.44
N LEU A 213 -5.08 7.45 -15.25
CA LEU A 213 -6.06 8.02 -14.32
C LEU A 213 -6.82 9.19 -14.95
N VAL A 214 -6.11 10.17 -15.54
CA VAL A 214 -6.75 11.34 -16.16
C VAL A 214 -7.47 10.98 -17.46
N VAL A 215 -6.91 10.05 -18.24
CA VAL A 215 -7.55 9.53 -19.47
C VAL A 215 -8.87 8.83 -19.13
N THR A 216 -8.88 8.00 -18.09
CA THR A 216 -10.11 7.33 -17.63
C THR A 216 -11.15 8.34 -17.14
N PHE A 217 -10.73 9.42 -16.51
CA PHE A 217 -11.64 10.45 -16.01
C PHE A 217 -12.25 11.34 -17.09
N CYS A 218 -11.45 11.83 -18.05
CA CYS A 218 -11.88 12.90 -18.97
C CYS A 218 -11.52 12.68 -20.45
N GLY A 219 -10.95 11.52 -20.78
CA GLY A 219 -10.55 11.14 -22.13
C GLY A 219 -9.18 11.70 -22.56
N TRP A 220 -8.67 11.18 -23.68
CA TRP A 220 -7.34 11.50 -24.19
C TRP A 220 -7.14 12.98 -24.53
N ARG A 221 -8.09 13.57 -25.26
CA ARG A 221 -8.00 14.96 -25.75
C ARG A 221 -7.77 15.96 -24.61
N ARG A 222 -8.52 15.81 -23.52
CA ARG A 222 -8.43 16.70 -22.35
C ARG A 222 -7.25 16.36 -21.44
N THR A 223 -6.74 15.13 -21.48
CA THR A 223 -5.50 14.78 -20.77
C THR A 223 -4.31 15.53 -21.34
N VAL A 224 -4.26 15.70 -22.67
CA VAL A 224 -3.20 16.47 -23.34
C VAL A 224 -3.17 17.93 -22.85
N GLU A 225 -4.27 18.52 -22.42
CA GLU A 225 -4.24 19.90 -21.90
C GLU A 225 -3.50 20.03 -20.57
N VAL A 226 -3.41 18.94 -19.80
CA VAL A 226 -2.77 18.87 -18.47
C VAL A 226 -1.54 17.98 -18.44
N TRP A 227 -1.08 17.47 -19.58
CA TRP A 227 0.05 16.54 -19.67
C TRP A 227 1.31 16.99 -18.92
N PRO A 228 1.70 18.29 -18.88
CA PRO A 228 2.90 18.69 -18.15
C PRO A 228 2.79 18.42 -16.65
N ALA A 229 1.64 18.73 -16.05
CA ALA A 229 1.40 18.50 -14.63
C ALA A 229 1.31 16.99 -14.31
N VAL A 230 0.68 16.21 -15.20
CA VAL A 230 0.59 14.75 -15.07
C VAL A 230 2.00 14.12 -15.11
N LEU A 231 2.84 14.56 -16.05
CA LEU A 231 4.21 14.09 -16.18
C LEU A 231 5.06 14.47 -14.97
N VAL A 232 4.93 15.71 -14.49
CA VAL A 232 5.61 16.18 -13.26
C VAL A 232 5.23 15.28 -12.09
N ALA A 233 3.94 15.01 -11.88
CA ALA A 233 3.48 14.15 -10.80
C ALA A 233 4.07 12.73 -10.88
N GLY A 234 4.02 12.12 -12.07
CA GLY A 234 4.54 10.77 -12.31
C GLY A 234 6.06 10.67 -12.14
N LEU A 235 6.83 11.58 -12.72
CA LEU A 235 8.30 11.57 -12.62
C LEU A 235 8.79 11.88 -11.21
N SER A 236 8.18 12.87 -10.53
CA SER A 236 8.54 13.23 -9.16
C SER A 236 8.13 12.17 -8.13
N PHE A 237 7.26 11.22 -8.50
CA PHE A 237 7.02 10.00 -7.74
C PHE A 237 8.02 8.89 -8.10
N ALA A 238 8.17 8.62 -9.41
CA ALA A 238 8.95 7.51 -9.94
C ALA A 238 10.46 7.61 -9.68
N ILE A 239 11.05 8.81 -9.75
CA ILE A 239 12.49 9.01 -9.56
C ILE A 239 12.89 8.74 -8.10
N PRO A 240 12.26 9.37 -7.07
CA PRO A 240 12.56 9.00 -5.70
C PRO A 240 12.22 7.55 -5.38
N GLN A 241 11.13 7.02 -5.94
CA GLN A 241 10.76 5.61 -5.79
C GLN A 241 11.92 4.70 -6.20
N PHE A 242 12.49 4.92 -7.39
CA PHE A 242 13.67 4.20 -7.87
C PHE A 242 14.89 4.37 -6.96
N VAL A 243 15.22 5.60 -6.56
CA VAL A 243 16.43 5.86 -5.77
C VAL A 243 16.32 5.17 -4.40
N ILE A 244 15.21 5.34 -3.70
CA ILE A 244 15.04 4.84 -2.34
C ILE A 244 14.98 3.30 -2.34
N SER A 245 14.27 2.70 -3.30
CA SER A 245 14.15 1.25 -3.39
C SER A 245 15.49 0.56 -3.67
N ASN A 246 16.40 1.23 -4.38
CA ASN A 246 17.72 0.70 -4.76
C ASN A 246 18.78 0.89 -3.66
N TYR A 247 18.72 1.98 -2.89
CA TYR A 247 19.80 2.36 -1.96
C TYR A 247 19.43 2.29 -0.47
N HIS A 248 18.15 2.37 -0.13
CA HIS A 248 17.70 2.36 1.27
C HIS A 248 16.86 1.12 1.61
N GLY A 249 16.08 0.63 0.65
CA GLY A 249 15.21 -0.53 0.82
C GLY A 249 13.72 -0.17 0.88
N PRO A 250 12.84 -1.14 1.20
CA PRO A 250 11.42 -1.05 0.85
C PRO A 250 10.57 -0.16 1.77
N TRP A 251 11.09 0.23 2.92
CA TRP A 251 10.32 0.79 4.04
C TRP A 251 9.72 2.17 3.80
N LEU A 252 10.39 3.01 3.00
CA LEU A 252 10.06 4.44 2.87
C LEU A 252 9.73 4.86 1.43
N VAL A 253 9.74 3.90 0.52
CA VAL A 253 9.76 4.12 -0.92
C VAL A 253 8.57 4.97 -1.37
N ASP A 254 7.34 4.49 -1.13
CA ASP A 254 6.15 5.18 -1.63
C ASP A 254 5.80 6.41 -0.78
N MET A 255 6.08 6.39 0.52
CA MET A 255 5.80 7.53 1.39
C MET A 255 6.62 8.76 1.00
N VAL A 256 7.93 8.60 0.82
CA VAL A 256 8.81 9.71 0.42
C VAL A 256 8.58 10.09 -1.03
N GLY A 257 8.42 9.13 -1.95
CA GLY A 257 8.11 9.40 -3.35
C GLY A 257 6.82 10.21 -3.51
N ALA A 258 5.78 9.84 -2.78
CA ALA A 258 4.49 10.52 -2.83
C ALA A 258 4.54 11.95 -2.25
N MET A 259 5.28 12.16 -1.16
CA MET A 259 5.50 13.50 -0.60
C MET A 259 6.23 14.41 -1.57
N ILE A 260 7.33 13.92 -2.17
CA ILE A 260 8.09 14.67 -3.17
C ILE A 260 7.18 14.98 -4.36
N SER A 261 6.37 14.01 -4.81
CA SER A 261 5.43 14.22 -5.90
C SER A 261 4.37 15.27 -5.59
N MET A 262 3.74 15.20 -4.42
CA MET A 262 2.73 16.15 -3.96
C MET A 262 3.30 17.57 -3.87
N VAL A 263 4.47 17.74 -3.25
CA VAL A 263 5.12 19.05 -3.10
C VAL A 263 5.55 19.59 -4.46
N THR A 264 6.19 18.75 -5.28
CA THR A 264 6.67 19.16 -6.62
C THR A 264 5.50 19.57 -7.50
N LEU A 265 4.41 18.81 -7.48
CA LEU A 265 3.20 19.15 -8.23
C LEU A 265 2.56 20.45 -7.71
N ALA A 266 2.43 20.62 -6.39
CA ALA A 266 1.88 21.85 -5.82
C ALA A 266 2.72 23.08 -6.19
N VAL A 267 4.05 22.98 -6.11
CA VAL A 267 4.98 24.04 -6.53
C VAL A 267 4.88 24.29 -8.03
N PHE A 268 4.86 23.24 -8.85
CA PHE A 268 4.69 23.36 -10.29
C PHE A 268 3.39 24.08 -10.65
N LEU A 269 2.28 23.75 -9.98
CA LEU A 269 0.98 24.39 -10.18
C LEU A 269 0.91 25.84 -9.68
N ALA A 270 1.85 26.26 -8.82
CA ALA A 270 2.00 27.66 -8.46
C ALA A 270 2.50 28.50 -9.65
N PHE A 271 3.39 27.94 -10.47
CA PHE A 271 4.00 28.62 -11.62
C PHE A 271 3.28 28.34 -12.95
N TRP A 272 2.81 27.10 -13.14
CA TRP A 272 2.15 26.65 -14.36
C TRP A 272 0.68 26.34 -14.09
N LYS A 273 -0.22 26.76 -14.98
CA LYS A 273 -1.65 26.40 -14.90
C LYS A 273 -2.20 26.07 -16.28
N PRO A 274 -3.18 25.17 -16.39
CA PRO A 274 -3.77 24.83 -17.68
C PRO A 274 -4.51 26.03 -18.28
N LYS A 275 -4.63 26.03 -19.62
CA LYS A 275 -5.35 27.08 -20.37
C LYS A 275 -6.86 26.99 -20.16
N SER A 276 -7.37 25.76 -20.14
CA SER A 276 -8.75 25.36 -19.84
C SER A 276 -8.81 24.76 -18.44
N VAL A 277 -9.77 25.19 -17.64
CA VAL A 277 -10.00 24.64 -16.30
C VAL A 277 -11.25 23.78 -16.33
N MET A 278 -11.10 22.51 -15.97
CA MET A 278 -12.24 21.60 -15.80
C MET A 278 -12.82 21.77 -14.40
N ILE A 279 -14.03 22.33 -14.31
CA ILE A 279 -14.73 22.53 -13.01
C ILE A 279 -15.66 21.34 -12.71
N ASP A 280 -16.14 20.69 -13.76
CA ASP A 280 -17.07 19.58 -13.68
C ASP A 280 -16.41 18.29 -13.18
N ALA A 281 -16.95 17.74 -12.10
CA ALA A 281 -16.48 16.52 -11.44
C ALA A 281 -17.12 15.24 -12.02
N SER A 282 -18.08 15.36 -12.95
CA SER A 282 -18.65 14.22 -13.67
C SER A 282 -17.76 13.73 -14.83
N GLY A 283 -16.70 14.47 -15.17
CA GLY A 283 -15.81 14.18 -16.31
C GLY A 283 -16.44 14.47 -17.68
N SER A 284 -17.70 14.94 -17.72
CA SER A 284 -18.50 15.01 -18.94
C SER A 284 -17.96 16.00 -19.97
N GLY A 285 -17.44 17.14 -19.53
CA GLY A 285 -17.58 18.26 -20.46
C GLY A 285 -16.83 19.50 -20.10
N ASN A 286 -17.30 20.06 -19.00
CA ASN A 286 -17.41 21.51 -18.93
C ASN A 286 -16.08 22.07 -18.46
N THR A 287 -15.36 22.58 -19.45
CA THR A 287 -14.16 23.36 -19.25
C THR A 287 -14.52 24.82 -19.45
N VAL A 288 -14.00 25.68 -18.58
CA VAL A 288 -14.09 27.13 -18.73
C VAL A 288 -12.71 27.67 -19.05
N ALA A 289 -12.66 28.83 -19.71
CA ALA A 289 -11.40 29.55 -19.84
C ALA A 289 -10.90 29.90 -18.44
N ARG A 290 -9.58 29.85 -18.22
CA ARG A 290 -8.99 30.13 -16.91
C ARG A 290 -9.39 31.52 -16.36
N ALA A 291 -9.58 32.52 -17.22
CA ALA A 291 -9.99 33.86 -16.81
C ALA A 291 -11.33 33.86 -16.07
N ASP A 292 -12.21 32.93 -16.42
CA ASP A 292 -13.57 32.81 -15.89
C ASP A 292 -13.65 31.82 -14.71
N ALA A 293 -12.58 31.05 -14.48
CA ALA A 293 -12.49 30.12 -13.36
C ALA A 293 -12.24 30.87 -12.05
N THR A 294 -13.30 31.22 -11.32
CA THR A 294 -13.21 31.83 -10.00
C THR A 294 -12.46 30.89 -9.04
N LYS A 295 -11.49 31.40 -8.27
CA LYS A 295 -10.91 30.64 -7.15
C LYS A 295 -12.00 30.34 -6.14
N VAL A 296 -12.28 29.06 -5.91
CA VAL A 296 -13.12 28.66 -4.79
C VAL A 296 -12.30 28.88 -3.52
N HIS A 297 -12.54 30.02 -2.87
CA HIS A 297 -11.96 30.31 -1.57
C HIS A 297 -12.86 29.68 -0.50
N HIS A 298 -12.37 28.62 0.13
CA HIS A 298 -13.07 27.96 1.24
C HIS A 298 -13.05 28.77 2.55
N GLY A 299 -12.43 29.96 2.57
CA GLY A 299 -12.48 30.88 3.71
C GLY A 299 -11.70 30.46 4.97
N HIS A 300 -10.99 29.32 4.93
CA HIS A 300 -10.26 28.80 6.09
C HIS A 300 -9.09 29.70 6.49
N SER A 301 -8.96 29.98 7.79
CA SER A 301 -7.80 30.70 8.31
C SER A 301 -6.53 29.85 8.16
N ARG A 302 -5.37 30.50 7.99
CA ARG A 302 -4.08 29.79 7.88
C ARG A 302 -3.80 28.90 9.10
N ASP A 303 -4.17 29.37 10.30
CA ASP A 303 -4.06 28.59 11.54
C ASP A 303 -4.90 27.31 11.50
N LEU A 304 -6.14 27.40 11.00
CA LEU A 304 -7.01 26.24 10.89
C LEU A 304 -6.49 25.22 9.86
N VAL A 305 -5.94 25.70 8.74
CA VAL A 305 -5.30 24.83 7.73
C VAL A 305 -4.07 24.13 8.34
N ILE A 306 -3.21 24.85 9.05
CA ILE A 306 -2.05 24.25 9.73
C ILE A 306 -2.53 23.18 10.72
N LYS A 307 -3.53 23.50 11.55
CA LYS A 307 -4.12 22.53 12.49
C LYS A 307 -4.70 21.30 11.79
N ALA A 308 -5.32 21.47 10.62
CA ALA A 308 -5.87 20.37 9.84
C ALA A 308 -4.79 19.43 9.27
N TRP A 309 -3.65 20.00 8.84
CA TRP A 309 -2.50 19.22 8.35
C TRP A 309 -1.64 18.63 9.46
N THR A 310 -1.64 19.22 10.65
CA THR A 310 -0.74 18.85 11.76
C THR A 310 -0.79 17.34 12.10
N PRO A 311 -1.95 16.69 12.28
CA PRO A 311 -2.01 15.25 12.59
C PRO A 311 -1.36 14.39 11.51
N TRP A 312 -1.49 14.80 10.25
CA TRP A 312 -0.96 14.07 9.09
C TRP A 312 0.54 14.25 8.97
N VAL A 313 1.05 15.46 9.17
CA VAL A 313 2.49 15.73 9.20
C VAL A 313 3.15 15.01 10.37
N ILE A 314 2.54 15.03 11.56
CA ILE A 314 3.02 14.27 12.72
C ILE A 314 3.05 12.78 12.39
N LEU A 315 1.95 12.23 11.84
CA LEU A 315 1.89 10.84 11.40
C LEU A 315 3.01 10.52 10.40
N THR A 316 3.23 11.36 9.39
CA THR A 316 4.31 11.19 8.41
C THR A 316 5.67 11.08 9.10
N VAL A 317 6.01 12.03 9.97
CA VAL A 317 7.32 12.09 10.62
C VAL A 317 7.51 10.91 11.55
N ILE A 318 6.49 10.56 12.32
CA ILE A 318 6.54 9.43 13.24
C ILE A 318 6.65 8.12 12.48
N LEU A 319 5.81 7.88 11.46
CA LEU A 319 5.91 6.64 10.66
C LEU A 319 7.23 6.54 9.92
N PHE A 320 7.78 7.66 9.47
CA PHE A 320 9.13 7.70 8.90
C PHE A 320 10.16 7.21 9.92
N LEU A 321 10.15 7.80 11.12
CA LEU A 321 11.07 7.41 12.20
C LEU A 321 10.86 5.94 12.60
N TRP A 322 9.62 5.49 12.79
CA TRP A 322 9.30 4.10 13.14
C TRP A 322 9.66 3.11 12.04
N GLY A 323 9.69 3.55 10.77
CA GLY A 323 10.15 2.75 9.65
C GLY A 323 11.67 2.50 9.63
N LEU A 324 12.46 3.34 10.33
CA LEU A 324 13.91 3.22 10.35
C LEU A 324 14.37 2.03 11.21
N PRO A 325 15.23 1.13 10.68
CA PRO A 325 15.76 0.00 11.46
C PRO A 325 16.45 0.41 12.76
N VAL A 326 17.14 1.56 12.75
CA VAL A 326 17.84 2.10 13.93
C VAL A 326 16.86 2.47 15.03
N ILE A 327 15.74 3.11 14.70
CA ILE A 327 14.72 3.47 15.69
C ILE A 327 14.05 2.22 16.23
N LYS A 328 13.71 1.25 15.37
CA LYS A 328 13.17 -0.05 15.82
C LYS A 328 14.15 -0.76 16.76
N ALA A 329 15.45 -0.74 16.47
CA ALA A 329 16.46 -1.36 17.33
C ALA A 329 16.54 -0.69 18.70
N LEU A 330 16.47 0.65 18.76
CA LEU A 330 16.47 1.41 20.02
C LEU A 330 15.20 1.14 20.85
N LEU A 331 14.05 1.03 20.19
CA LEU A 331 12.77 0.76 20.86
C LEU A 331 12.60 -0.71 21.26
N ASN A 332 13.36 -1.64 20.68
CA ASN A 332 13.26 -3.07 20.95
C ASN A 332 14.13 -3.50 22.13
N VAL A 333 13.65 -3.22 23.34
CA VAL A 333 14.25 -3.75 24.57
C VAL A 333 13.60 -5.09 24.90
N LYS A 334 14.35 -6.18 24.67
CA LYS A 334 13.86 -7.55 24.84
C LYS A 334 13.37 -7.77 26.28
N GLY A 335 12.14 -8.26 26.41
CA GLY A 335 11.47 -8.52 27.70
C GLY A 335 10.76 -7.32 28.33
N ILE A 336 10.94 -6.10 27.80
CA ILE A 336 10.29 -4.87 28.31
C ILE A 336 9.34 -4.27 27.28
N THR A 337 9.81 -4.12 26.04
CA THR A 337 9.04 -3.49 24.94
C THR A 337 8.95 -4.39 23.72
N TYR A 338 9.72 -5.48 23.68
CA TYR A 338 9.79 -6.45 22.60
C TYR A 338 9.80 -7.88 23.14
N TRP A 339 8.91 -8.72 22.61
CA TRP A 339 8.80 -10.14 22.96
C TRP A 339 8.83 -11.02 21.73
N GLU A 340 9.35 -12.22 21.95
CA GLU A 340 9.48 -13.27 20.96
C GLU A 340 8.88 -14.54 21.55
N TRP A 341 7.84 -15.06 20.90
CA TRP A 341 7.19 -16.29 21.31
C TRP A 341 7.36 -17.33 20.21
N PRO A 342 8.14 -18.39 20.45
CA PRO A 342 8.19 -19.55 19.57
C PRO A 342 6.78 -20.12 19.42
N SER A 343 6.30 -20.28 18.18
CA SER A 343 4.97 -20.82 17.92
C SER A 343 4.89 -22.27 18.42
N PRO A 344 4.04 -22.57 19.42
CA PRO A 344 3.93 -23.92 19.96
C PRO A 344 3.53 -24.91 18.86
N GLY A 345 4.29 -25.99 18.72
CA GLY A 345 4.01 -27.02 17.73
C GLY A 345 4.31 -26.65 16.27
N LEU A 346 5.05 -25.56 16.01
CA LEU A 346 5.53 -25.22 14.66
C LEU A 346 7.02 -24.83 14.63
N HIS A 347 7.52 -24.15 15.67
CA HIS A 347 8.88 -23.63 15.71
C HIS A 347 9.94 -24.71 15.44
N ASN A 348 10.76 -24.53 14.39
CA ASN A 348 11.81 -25.45 13.95
C ASN A 348 11.32 -26.87 13.61
N LEU A 349 10.02 -27.07 13.34
CA LEU A 349 9.45 -28.37 12.97
C LEU A 349 9.20 -28.53 11.47
N VAL A 350 9.38 -27.47 10.69
CA VAL A 350 9.36 -27.49 9.22
C VAL A 350 10.77 -27.18 8.73
N GLN A 351 11.24 -27.87 7.69
CA GLN A 351 12.52 -27.54 7.06
C GLN A 351 12.40 -27.34 5.55
N ARG A 352 13.10 -26.32 5.03
CA ARG A 352 13.38 -26.19 3.60
C ARG A 352 14.48 -27.17 3.21
N VAL A 353 14.35 -27.73 2.02
CA VAL A 353 15.28 -28.69 1.42
C VAL A 353 15.52 -28.32 -0.05
N GLU A 354 16.31 -29.11 -0.76
CA GLU A 354 16.50 -28.95 -2.20
C GLU A 354 15.15 -29.03 -2.94
N PRO A 355 14.89 -28.21 -3.98
CA PRO A 355 15.78 -27.24 -4.63
C PRO A 355 15.74 -25.82 -4.03
N ALA A 356 14.94 -25.56 -3.00
CA ALA A 356 14.79 -24.20 -2.45
C ALA A 356 16.04 -23.72 -1.71
N VAL A 357 16.76 -24.63 -1.05
CA VAL A 357 18.04 -24.37 -0.38
C VAL A 357 19.01 -25.51 -0.66
N ALA A 358 20.29 -25.17 -0.85
CA ALA A 358 21.34 -26.17 -1.10
C ALA A 358 21.62 -27.09 0.10
N VAL A 359 21.37 -26.59 1.32
CA VAL A 359 21.55 -27.32 2.57
C VAL A 359 20.23 -27.28 3.33
N PRO A 360 19.68 -28.41 3.80
CA PRO A 360 18.46 -28.42 4.60
C PRO A 360 18.51 -27.47 5.79
N ARG A 361 17.47 -26.66 5.97
CA ARG A 361 17.37 -25.67 7.07
C ARG A 361 15.98 -25.69 7.70
N VAL A 362 15.96 -25.67 9.03
CA VAL A 362 14.70 -25.55 9.80
C VAL A 362 14.18 -24.12 9.78
N GLU A 363 12.87 -23.97 9.65
CA GLU A 363 12.17 -22.68 9.61
C GLU A 363 11.82 -22.21 11.03
N PRO A 364 12.30 -21.03 11.44
CA PRO A 364 11.90 -20.44 12.71
C PRO A 364 10.49 -19.86 12.59
N ALA A 365 9.53 -20.47 13.29
CA ALA A 365 8.23 -19.85 13.53
C ALA A 365 8.24 -19.12 14.89
N VAL A 366 8.60 -17.84 14.89
CA VAL A 366 8.68 -17.02 16.09
C VAL A 366 7.79 -15.80 15.90
N TRP A 367 6.72 -15.72 16.68
CA TRP A 367 5.87 -14.54 16.67
C TRP A 367 6.58 -13.43 17.44
N LYS A 368 6.76 -12.29 16.77
CA LYS A 368 7.52 -11.14 17.27
C LYS A 368 6.55 -9.99 17.48
N TRP A 369 6.56 -9.41 18.67
CA TRP A 369 5.73 -8.26 18.98
C TRP A 369 6.52 -7.23 19.77
N GLY A 370 6.72 -6.07 19.15
CA GLY A 370 7.23 -4.89 19.83
C GLY A 370 6.10 -3.93 20.11
N ILE A 371 5.60 -3.85 21.35
CA ILE A 371 4.42 -3.03 21.65
C ILE A 371 4.65 -1.57 21.21
N ILE A 372 5.85 -1.04 21.49
CA ILE A 372 6.20 0.36 21.20
C ILE A 372 6.79 0.52 19.80
N SER A 373 7.57 -0.46 19.33
CA SER A 373 8.26 -0.40 18.04
C SER A 373 7.42 -0.90 16.85
N ALA A 374 6.25 -1.50 17.12
CA ALA A 374 5.31 -1.90 16.09
C ALA A 374 4.88 -0.67 15.29
N THR A 375 4.95 -0.82 13.96
CA THR A 375 4.40 0.17 13.05
C THR A 375 2.92 0.38 13.40
N GLY A 376 2.51 1.63 13.61
CA GLY A 376 1.14 2.00 14.01
C GLY A 376 0.96 2.33 15.50
N THR A 377 1.94 2.04 16.37
CA THR A 377 1.89 2.50 17.78
C THR A 377 2.31 3.95 17.96
N GLY A 378 3.27 4.41 17.15
CA GLY A 378 3.85 5.75 17.23
C GLY A 378 2.85 6.86 16.98
#